data_AF-U1FCQ8-F1
#
_entry.id   AF-U1FCQ8-F1
#
_cell.length_a   1.000
_cell.length_b   1.000
_cell.length_c   1.000
_cell.angle_alpha   90.00
_cell.angle_beta   90.00
_cell.angle_gamma   90.00
#
_symmetry.space_group_name_H-M   'P 1'
#
loop_
_entity.id
_entity.type
_entity.pdbx_description
1 polymer ?
#
loop_
_entity_poly.entity_id
_entity_poly.type
_entity_poly.pdbx_seq_one_letter_code
_entity_poly.pdbx_strand_id
1 'polypeptide(L)'
;TFNTILNAGRLQLGVPDDGDLSGVLFVSSGLGGMSGAQPKAAEIAHAVGVIAEVDMSRIQTRLDQGWVGHVSEDLDEVFALAQKHIAERTPISIAYHGNIVD
;
A
#
# COMPACT_ATOMS: atom_id res chain seq x y z
N THR A 1 3.88 9.46 7.84
CA THR A 1 3.25 8.27 7.24
C THR A 1 3.99 6.99 7.59
N PHE A 2 5.25 6.79 7.20
CA PHE A 2 6.03 5.57 7.54
C PHE A 2 5.97 5.21 9.04
N ASN A 3 6.44 6.11 9.92
CA ASN A 3 6.40 5.89 11.38
C ASN A 3 4.98 5.62 11.90
N THR A 4 3.97 6.22 11.27
CA THR A 4 2.55 6.05 11.64
C THR A 4 2.09 4.63 11.37
N ILE A 5 2.35 4.11 10.17
CA ILE A 5 1.94 2.75 9.76
C ILE A 5 2.70 1.71 10.59
N LEU A 6 4.02 1.87 10.75
CA LEU A 6 4.82 0.95 11.55
C LEU A 6 4.35 0.90 13.02
N ASN A 7 4.12 2.06 13.64
CA ASN A 7 3.61 2.10 15.01
C ASN A 7 2.19 1.58 15.15
N ALA A 8 1.33 1.76 14.13
CA ALA A 8 0.02 1.12 14.11
C ALA A 8 0.16 -0.41 14.10
N GLY A 9 1.08 -0.96 13.29
CA GLY A 9 1.39 -2.39 13.31
C GLY A 9 1.89 -2.89 14.67
N ARG A 10 2.76 -2.14 15.34
CA ARG A 10 3.22 -2.47 16.70
C ARG A 10 2.06 -2.53 17.70
N LEU A 11 1.22 -1.50 17.70
CA LEU A 11 0.12 -1.38 18.66
C LEU A 11 -1.02 -2.37 18.40
N GLN A 12 -1.34 -2.65 17.15
CA GLN A 12 -2.56 -3.39 16.78
C GLN A 12 -2.29 -4.83 16.33
N LEU A 13 -1.09 -5.12 15.82
CA LEU A 13 -0.74 -6.43 15.27
C LEU A 13 0.37 -7.13 16.07
N GLY A 14 0.89 -6.49 17.12
CA GLY A 14 1.94 -7.06 17.97
C GLY A 14 3.30 -7.18 17.28
N VAL A 15 3.55 -6.36 16.26
CA VAL A 15 4.88 -6.27 15.62
C VAL A 15 5.90 -5.84 16.68
N PRO A 16 7.04 -6.53 16.84
CA PRO A 16 8.04 -6.16 17.83
C PRO A 16 8.73 -4.84 17.49
N ASP A 17 9.42 -4.25 18.47
CA ASP A 17 10.08 -2.94 18.29
C ASP A 17 11.15 -2.96 17.18
N ASP A 18 11.84 -4.08 17.00
CA ASP A 18 12.82 -4.34 15.95
C ASP A 18 12.22 -5.02 14.70
N GLY A 19 10.91 -5.21 14.66
CA GLY A 19 10.19 -5.80 13.54
C GLY A 19 9.72 -4.80 12.48
N ASP A 20 9.24 -5.35 11.36
CA ASP A 20 8.63 -4.62 10.25
C ASP A 20 7.23 -5.19 9.91
N LEU A 21 6.63 -4.74 8.81
CA LEU A 21 5.30 -5.14 8.37
C LEU A 21 5.33 -6.23 7.28
N SER A 22 6.41 -7.01 7.17
CA SER A 22 6.51 -8.12 6.22
C SER A 22 5.35 -9.10 6.38
N GLY A 23 4.60 -9.32 5.30
CA GLY A 23 3.40 -10.17 5.30
C GLY A 23 2.15 -9.51 5.90
N VAL A 24 2.17 -8.21 6.15
CA VAL A 24 1.00 -7.43 6.60
C VAL A 24 0.41 -6.66 5.41
N LEU A 25 -0.91 -6.71 5.28
CA LEU A 25 -1.67 -5.92 4.33
C LEU A 25 -2.04 -4.56 4.94
N PHE A 26 -1.68 -3.48 4.25
CA PHE A 26 -2.10 -2.11 4.55
C PHE A 26 -3.05 -1.62 3.45
N VAL A 27 -4.30 -1.36 3.80
CA VAL A 27 -5.31 -0.83 2.87
C VAL A 27 -5.64 0.61 3.25
N SER A 28 -5.68 1.51 2.27
CA SER A 28 -6.04 2.91 2.46
C SER A 28 -6.58 3.50 1.15
N SER A 29 -6.83 4.81 1.13
CA SER A 29 -7.27 5.53 -0.06
C SER A 29 -6.63 6.90 -0.21
N GLY A 30 -6.71 7.42 -1.43
CA GLY A 30 -6.25 8.73 -1.83
C GLY A 30 -4.75 8.77 -2.17
N LEU A 31 -4.46 9.28 -3.36
CA LEU A 31 -3.12 9.54 -3.89
C LEU A 31 -2.94 11.03 -4.24
N GLY A 32 -3.58 11.90 -3.45
CA GLY A 32 -3.39 13.35 -3.51
C GLY A 32 -2.02 13.80 -3.02
N GLY A 33 -1.84 15.10 -2.79
CA GLY A 33 -0.55 15.70 -2.42
C GLY A 33 0.16 15.02 -1.25
N MET A 34 -0.51 14.92 -0.09
CA MET A 34 0.04 14.29 1.12
C MET A 34 -0.21 12.78 1.16
N SER A 35 -1.42 12.35 0.80
CA SER A 35 -1.83 10.94 0.83
C SER A 35 -1.10 10.07 -0.19
N GLY A 36 -0.56 10.68 -1.26
CA GLY A 36 0.30 10.02 -2.22
C GLY A 36 1.59 9.43 -1.65
N ALA A 37 2.03 9.83 -0.45
CA ALA A 37 3.21 9.24 0.22
C ALA A 37 2.92 7.87 0.88
N GLN A 38 1.65 7.48 1.02
CA GLN A 38 1.24 6.24 1.66
C GLN A 38 1.80 4.96 1.01
N PRO A 39 1.74 4.78 -0.32
CA PRO A 39 2.19 3.54 -0.94
C PRO A 39 3.70 3.35 -0.75
N LYS A 40 4.49 4.42 -0.91
CA LYS A 40 5.93 4.35 -0.64
C LYS A 40 6.26 4.11 0.84
N ALA A 41 5.48 4.70 1.74
CA ALA A 41 5.64 4.46 3.17
C ALA A 41 5.33 3.00 3.56
N ALA A 42 4.35 2.37 2.92
CA ALA A 42 4.04 0.96 3.11
C ALA A 42 5.20 0.07 2.64
N GLU A 43 5.77 0.33 1.45
CA GLU A 43 6.94 -0.41 0.96
C GLU A 43 8.15 -0.28 1.88
N ILE A 44 8.48 0.93 2.36
CA ILE A 44 9.60 1.16 3.28
C ILE A 44 9.37 0.44 4.61
N ALA A 45 8.12 0.28 5.03
CA ALA A 45 7.75 -0.51 6.21
C ALA A 45 7.69 -2.02 5.94
N HIS A 46 8.06 -2.48 4.74
CA HIS A 46 7.98 -3.86 4.27
C HIS A 46 6.54 -4.43 4.17
N ALA A 47 5.51 -3.58 4.17
CA ALA A 47 4.13 -3.99 4.00
C ALA A 47 3.75 -4.24 2.54
N VAL A 48 2.65 -4.97 2.34
CA VAL A 48 1.88 -4.97 1.10
C VAL A 48 0.85 -3.84 1.20
N GLY A 49 0.99 -2.81 0.36
CA GLY A 49 0.09 -1.64 0.35
C GLY A 49 -0.91 -1.69 -0.81
N VAL A 50 -2.20 -1.54 -0.52
CA VAL A 50 -3.26 -1.32 -1.52
C VAL A 50 -3.90 0.04 -1.26
N ILE A 51 -3.83 0.96 -2.23
CA ILE A 51 -4.35 2.33 -2.08
C ILE A 51 -5.33 2.62 -3.20
N ALA A 52 -6.61 2.77 -2.85
CA ALA A 52 -7.64 3.14 -3.81
C ALA A 52 -7.56 4.62 -4.18
N GLU A 53 -7.69 4.94 -5.47
CA GLU A 53 -7.77 6.30 -5.99
C GLU A 53 -8.67 6.31 -7.22
N VAL A 54 -9.60 7.27 -7.27
CA VAL A 54 -10.58 7.39 -8.36
C VAL A 54 -10.05 8.25 -9.52
N ASP A 55 -9.04 9.08 -9.28
CA ASP A 55 -8.44 9.96 -10.27
C ASP A 55 -7.13 9.36 -10.82
N MET A 56 -7.20 8.80 -12.04
CA MET A 56 -6.05 8.25 -12.75
C MET A 56 -4.87 9.23 -12.87
N SER A 57 -5.10 10.55 -12.95
CA SER A 57 -4.00 11.52 -13.03
C SER A 57 -3.15 11.54 -11.75
N ARG A 58 -3.78 11.28 -10.59
CA ARG A 58 -3.09 11.17 -9.30
C ARG A 58 -2.29 9.88 -9.20
N ILE A 59 -2.86 8.76 -9.68
CA ILE A 59 -2.18 7.47 -9.79
C ILE A 59 -0.94 7.61 -10.67
N GLN A 60 -1.11 8.12 -11.89
CA GLN A 60 -0.01 8.28 -12.85
C GLN A 60 1.13 9.13 -12.27
N THR A 61 0.79 10.24 -11.59
CA THR A 61 1.80 11.07 -10.91
C THR A 61 2.65 10.25 -9.94
N ARG A 62 2.06 9.31 -9.19
CA ARG A 62 2.79 8.51 -8.19
C ARG A 62 3.52 7.34 -8.84
N LEU A 63 2.98 6.78 -9.91
CA LEU A 63 3.66 5.77 -10.72
C LEU A 63 4.93 6.36 -11.34
N ASP A 64 4.85 7.55 -11.94
CA ASP A 64 6.01 8.25 -12.53
C ASP A 64 7.08 8.60 -11.49
N GLN A 65 6.66 8.88 -10.25
CA GLN A 65 7.56 9.11 -9.12
C GLN A 65 8.21 7.83 -8.58
N GLY A 66 7.76 6.64 -9.01
CA GLY A 66 8.16 5.35 -8.42
C GLY A 66 7.65 5.18 -6.99
N TRP A 67 6.57 5.86 -6.64
CA TRP A 67 5.92 5.79 -5.33
C TRP A 67 4.84 4.71 -5.28
N VAL A 68 4.29 4.34 -6.44
CA VAL A 68 3.41 3.18 -6.66
C VAL A 68 4.14 2.18 -7.55
N GLY A 69 4.08 0.89 -7.23
CA GLY A 69 4.74 -0.18 -7.98
C GLY A 69 3.85 -0.87 -9.02
N HIS A 70 2.55 -1.00 -8.74
CA HIS A 70 1.57 -1.61 -9.65
C HIS A 70 0.28 -0.80 -9.67
N VAL A 71 -0.43 -0.83 -10.80
CA VAL A 71 -1.75 -0.19 -10.95
C VAL A 71 -2.69 -1.21 -11.58
N SER A 72 -3.89 -1.35 -11.03
CA SER A 72 -4.96 -2.12 -11.65
C SER A 72 -6.33 -1.54 -11.29
N GLU A 73 -7.30 -1.71 -12.19
CA GLU A 73 -8.72 -1.43 -11.96
C GLU A 73 -9.53 -2.72 -11.68
N ASP A 74 -8.87 -3.87 -11.69
CA ASP A 74 -9.45 -5.18 -11.40
C ASP A 74 -9.15 -5.58 -9.94
N LEU A 75 -10.18 -5.63 -9.09
CA LEU A 75 -10.04 -6.01 -7.70
C LEU A 75 -9.54 -7.46 -7.54
N ASP A 76 -9.92 -8.37 -8.42
CA ASP A 76 -9.45 -9.76 -8.36
C ASP A 76 -7.94 -9.83 -8.60
N GLU A 77 -7.43 -9.05 -9.55
CA GLU A 77 -5.99 -8.91 -9.79
C GLU A 77 -5.27 -8.27 -8.61
N VAL A 78 -5.81 -7.17 -8.07
CA VAL A 78 -5.25 -6.45 -6.91
C VAL A 78 -5.09 -7.39 -5.72
N PHE A 79 -6.13 -8.14 -5.37
CA PHE A 79 -6.08 -9.04 -4.22
C PHE A 79 -5.26 -10.30 -4.50
N ALA A 80 -5.24 -10.83 -5.72
CA ALA A 80 -4.36 -11.93 -6.08
C ALA A 80 -2.88 -11.53 -5.93
N LEU A 81 -2.50 -10.35 -6.42
CA LEU A 81 -1.15 -9.82 -6.29
C LEU A 81 -0.79 -9.54 -4.83
N ALA A 82 -1.71 -8.92 -4.07
CA ALA A 82 -1.51 -8.67 -2.65
C ALA A 82 -1.30 -9.98 -1.87
N GLN A 83 -2.13 -10.99 -2.09
CA GLN A 83 -2.01 -12.31 -1.43
C GLN A 83 -0.68 -12.99 -1.75
N LYS A 84 -0.22 -12.93 -3.00
CA LYS A 84 1.09 -13.45 -3.39
C LYS A 84 2.21 -12.80 -2.57
N HIS A 85 2.25 -11.46 -2.52
CA HIS A 85 3.29 -10.72 -1.82
C HIS A 85 3.22 -10.88 -0.30
N ILE A 86 2.01 -11.04 0.26
CA ILE A 86 1.82 -11.40 1.67
C ILE A 86 2.47 -12.76 1.97
N ALA A 87 2.20 -13.78 1.14
CA ALA A 87 2.73 -15.13 1.33
C ALA A 87 4.27 -15.17 1.16
N GLU A 88 4.79 -14.42 0.20
CA GLU A 88 6.24 -14.29 -0.07
C GLU A 88 6.95 -13.37 0.94
N ARG A 89 6.20 -12.62 1.77
CA ARG A 89 6.72 -11.61 2.70
C ARG A 89 7.58 -10.55 2.00
N THR A 90 7.19 -10.19 0.79
CA THR A 90 7.87 -9.16 -0.02
C THR A 90 6.97 -7.92 -0.13
N PRO A 91 7.53 -6.70 -0.01
CA PRO A 91 6.73 -5.49 -0.12
C PRO A 91 6.29 -5.22 -1.56
N ILE A 92 5.12 -4.60 -1.69
CA ILE A 92 4.63 -4.03 -2.94
C ILE A 92 3.68 -2.89 -2.63
N SER A 93 3.63 -1.88 -3.48
CA SER A 93 2.56 -0.88 -3.49
C SER A 93 1.68 -1.01 -4.73
N ILE A 94 0.38 -1.16 -4.52
CA ILE A 94 -0.63 -1.33 -5.56
C ILE A 94 -1.60 -0.15 -5.47
N ALA A 95 -1.75 0.61 -6.54
CA ALA A 95 -2.85 1.55 -6.69
C ALA A 95 -4.04 0.83 -7.31
N TYR A 96 -5.17 0.84 -6.61
CA TYR A 96 -6.44 0.42 -7.19
C TYR A 96 -7.11 1.64 -7.82
N HIS A 97 -7.29 1.61 -9.14
CA HIS A 97 -8.04 2.64 -9.85
C HIS A 97 -9.54 2.38 -9.70
N GLY A 98 -10.12 2.96 -8.65
CA GLY A 98 -11.51 2.71 -8.26
C GLY A 98 -11.85 3.37 -6.94
N ASN A 99 -13.07 3.14 -6.45
CA ASN A 99 -13.53 3.73 -5.21
C ASN A 99 -13.19 2.81 -4.02
N ILE A 100 -12.72 3.38 -2.91
CA ILE A 100 -12.41 2.61 -1.69
C ILE A 100 -13.64 1.91 -1.07
N VAL A 101 -14.84 2.30 -1.49
CA VAL A 101 -16.10 1.73 -1.02
C VAL A 101 -16.43 0.40 -1.72
N ASP A 102 -15.83 0.14 -2.88
CA ASP A 102 -15.97 -1.11 -3.63
C ASP A 102 -15.25 -2.27 -2.91
#